data_AF-A0A2D5I2K4-F1
#
_entry.id   AF-A0A2D5I2K4-F1
#
_cell.length_a   1.000
_cell.length_b   1.000
_cell.length_c   1.000
_cell.angle_alpha   90.00
_cell.angle_beta   90.00
_cell.angle_gamma   90.00
#
_symmetry.space_group_name_H-M   'P 1'
#
loop_
_entity.id
_entity.type
_entity.pdbx_description
1 polymer ?
#
loop_
_entity_poly.entity_id
_entity_poly.type
_entity_poly.pdbx_seq_one_letter_code
_entity_poly.pdbx_strand_id
1 'polypeptide(L)'
;MLKVIFYGIFLFFLFFTAGCGGVLSSSEKYLCKDSKGTLDDYSLVIQRSFFEKSNLMKIPSRVEVLGTDRNICYENAEMIWAGEDCRGESGENQSLVFSKRTLKLEINVTESIVRRASCTLQQ
;
A
#
# COMPACT_ATOMS: atom_id res chain seq x y z
N MET A 1 0.96 -59.88 -7.86
CA MET A 1 1.88 -58.72 -7.71
C MET A 1 1.05 -57.45 -7.68
N LEU A 2 0.52 -57.12 -6.50
CA LEU A 2 -0.40 -56.01 -6.27
C LEU A 2 0.31 -55.03 -5.33
N LYS A 3 1.30 -54.28 -5.82
CA LYS A 3 2.10 -53.39 -4.95
C LYS A 3 2.78 -52.19 -5.61
N VAL A 4 2.46 -51.85 -6.86
CA VAL A 4 3.17 -50.76 -7.58
C VAL A 4 2.24 -49.65 -8.10
N ILE A 5 0.91 -49.81 -8.02
CA ILE A 5 -0.02 -48.82 -8.62
C ILE A 5 -0.39 -47.68 -7.65
N PHE A 6 -0.11 -47.81 -6.35
CA PHE A 6 -0.58 -46.84 -5.35
C PHE A 6 0.34 -45.64 -5.09
N TYR A 7 1.59 -45.64 -5.58
CA TYR A 7 2.56 -44.58 -5.29
C TYR A 7 2.66 -43.49 -6.36
N GLY A 8 2.02 -43.68 -7.53
CA GLY A 8 2.07 -42.70 -8.63
C GLY A 8 1.09 -41.54 -8.51
N ILE A 9 0.03 -41.68 -7.71
CA ILE A 9 -1.02 -40.65 -7.56
C ILE A 9 -0.80 -39.78 -6.32
N PHE A 10 -0.07 -40.29 -5.31
CA PHE A 10 0.23 -39.51 -4.09
C PHE A 10 1.33 -38.46 -4.29
N LEU A 11 2.11 -38.57 -5.37
CA LEU A 11 3.14 -37.59 -5.74
C LEU A 11 2.57 -36.40 -6.54
N PHE A 12 1.28 -36.43 -6.91
CA PHE A 12 0.63 -35.33 -7.63
C PHE A 12 -0.02 -34.29 -6.68
N PHE A 13 -0.17 -34.60 -5.39
CA PHE A 13 -0.87 -33.72 -4.43
C PHE A 13 0.04 -32.92 -3.50
N LEU A 14 1.35 -33.19 -3.46
CA LEU A 14 2.29 -32.49 -2.56
C LEU A 14 2.97 -31.26 -3.16
N PHE A 15 2.72 -30.94 -4.43
CA PHE A 15 3.30 -29.76 -5.09
C PHE A 15 2.35 -28.57 -5.25
N PHE A 16 1.09 -28.67 -4.77
CA PHE A 16 0.06 -27.64 -5.02
C PHE A 16 -0.50 -26.90 -3.79
N THR A 17 0.01 -27.11 -2.58
CA THR A 17 -0.55 -26.42 -1.38
C THR A 17 0.42 -25.56 -0.58
N ALA A 18 1.68 -25.42 -1.02
CA ALA A 18 2.47 -24.26 -0.62
C ALA A 18 2.08 -23.12 -1.57
N GLY A 19 0.98 -22.45 -1.25
CA GLY A 19 0.41 -21.37 -2.05
C GLY A 19 1.46 -20.30 -2.37
N CYS A 20 2.10 -20.46 -3.52
CA CYS A 20 2.79 -19.39 -4.24
C CYS A 20 1.70 -18.53 -4.91
N GLY A 21 0.78 -18.01 -4.10
CA GLY A 21 -0.13 -16.95 -4.49
C GLY A 21 0.74 -15.71 -4.60
N GLY A 22 1.20 -15.44 -5.82
CA GLY A 22 2.12 -14.36 -6.14
C GLY A 22 1.66 -13.06 -5.49
N VAL A 23 2.41 -12.62 -4.48
CA VAL A 23 2.18 -11.35 -3.82
C VAL A 23 2.53 -10.28 -4.84
N LEU A 24 1.53 -9.72 -5.53
CA LEU A 24 1.72 -8.69 -6.56
C LEU A 24 2.15 -7.34 -5.96
N SER A 25 2.05 -7.20 -4.63
CA SER A 25 2.30 -5.96 -3.89
C SER A 25 2.76 -6.20 -2.46
N SER A 26 3.69 -5.37 -1.97
CA SER A 26 3.99 -5.25 -0.53
C SER A 26 3.00 -4.29 0.13
N SER A 27 2.62 -4.55 1.39
CA SER A 27 1.69 -3.69 2.15
C SER A 27 2.25 -3.35 3.52
N GLU A 28 2.20 -2.06 3.89
CA GLU A 28 2.49 -1.56 5.24
C GLU A 28 1.25 -0.87 5.79
N LYS A 29 0.92 -1.14 7.06
CA LYS A 29 -0.23 -0.54 7.73
C LYS A 29 0.22 0.32 8.91
N TYR A 30 -0.37 1.49 9.05
CA TYR A 30 -0.13 2.41 10.14
C TYR A 30 -1.46 2.77 10.82
N LEU A 31 -1.44 2.91 12.14
CA LEU A 31 -2.53 3.52 12.90
C LEU A 31 -2.23 5.00 13.09
N CYS A 32 -3.12 5.87 12.64
CA CYS A 32 -2.97 7.31 12.65
C CYS A 32 -3.95 7.95 13.63
N LYS A 33 -3.42 8.85 14.47
CA LYS A 33 -4.19 9.64 15.43
C LYS A 33 -4.35 11.05 14.91
N ASP A 34 -5.59 11.52 14.76
CA ASP A 34 -5.89 12.88 14.32
C ASP A 34 -5.34 13.90 15.32
N SER A 35 -4.59 14.89 14.83
CA SER A 35 -3.96 15.88 15.72
C SER A 35 -4.97 16.80 16.39
N LYS A 36 -6.17 16.94 15.82
CA LYS A 36 -7.26 17.76 16.37
C LYS A 36 -8.26 16.94 17.20
N GLY A 37 -8.13 15.60 17.24
CA GLY A 37 -9.07 14.71 17.92
C GLY A 37 -10.49 14.74 17.34
N THR A 38 -10.63 15.14 16.06
CA THR A 38 -11.95 15.29 15.40
C THR A 38 -12.46 13.99 14.78
N LEU A 39 -11.56 13.03 14.57
CA LEU A 39 -11.84 11.71 14.04
C LEU A 39 -11.28 10.67 15.02
N ASP A 40 -11.93 9.51 15.07
CA ASP A 40 -11.36 8.33 15.70
C ASP A 40 -10.07 7.92 15.00
N ASP A 41 -9.22 7.15 15.69
CA ASP A 41 -8.00 6.60 15.13
C ASP A 41 -8.30 5.83 13.83
N TYR A 42 -7.53 6.10 12.77
CA TYR A 42 -7.78 5.54 11.44
C TYR A 42 -6.54 4.89 10.85
N SER A 43 -6.75 3.97 9.90
CA SER A 43 -5.66 3.26 9.23
C SER A 43 -5.15 4.03 8.01
N LEU A 44 -3.83 4.05 7.86
CA LEU A 44 -3.12 4.38 6.63
C LEU A 44 -2.50 3.09 6.10
N VAL A 45 -2.85 2.68 4.89
CA VAL A 45 -2.29 1.49 4.23
C VAL A 45 -1.50 1.93 3.02
N ILE A 46 -0.21 1.57 2.97
CA ILE A 46 0.68 1.83 1.83
C ILE A 46 0.88 0.52 1.09
N GLN A 47 0.40 0.47 -0.16
CA GLN A 47 0.50 -0.68 -1.05
C GLN A 47 1.50 -0.38 -2.16
N ARG A 48 2.62 -1.11 -2.19
CA ARG A 48 3.67 -0.97 -3.22
C ARG A 48 3.60 -2.12 -4.20
N SER A 49 3.37 -1.80 -5.46
CA SER A 49 3.30 -2.78 -6.54
C SER A 49 4.69 -3.18 -7.00
N PHE A 50 4.95 -4.49 -7.13
CA PHE A 50 6.18 -4.97 -7.76
C PHE A 50 6.17 -4.75 -9.29
N PHE A 51 5.03 -4.38 -9.86
CA PHE A 51 4.80 -4.20 -11.29
C PHE A 51 4.69 -2.73 -11.71
N GLU A 52 4.95 -1.79 -10.80
CA GLU A 52 4.85 -0.35 -11.08
C GLU A 52 5.69 0.07 -12.30
N LYS A 53 6.87 -0.54 -12.46
CA LYS A 53 7.82 -0.29 -13.55
C LYS A 53 7.77 -1.33 -14.68
N SER A 54 6.83 -2.26 -14.64
CA SER A 54 6.74 -3.31 -15.67
C SER A 54 6.28 -2.75 -17.01
N ASN A 55 6.89 -3.22 -18.10
CA ASN A 55 6.46 -2.86 -19.46
C ASN A 55 5.25 -3.68 -19.94
N LEU A 56 4.97 -4.83 -19.31
CA LEU A 56 3.94 -5.78 -19.73
C LEU A 56 2.60 -5.53 -19.03
N MET A 57 2.65 -5.14 -17.76
CA MET A 57 1.47 -4.89 -16.92
C MET A 57 1.84 -3.85 -15.88
N LYS A 58 1.35 -2.61 -16.02
CA LYS A 58 1.61 -1.54 -15.05
C LYS A 58 0.51 -1.52 -14.01
N ILE A 59 0.86 -1.89 -12.77
CA ILE A 59 -0.01 -1.75 -11.61
C ILE A 59 0.60 -0.64 -10.74
N PRO A 60 -0.08 0.50 -10.54
CA PRO A 60 0.47 1.59 -9.73
C PRO A 60 0.48 1.24 -8.25
N SER A 61 1.47 1.76 -7.52
CA SER A 61 1.49 1.76 -6.06
C SER A 61 0.46 2.76 -5.52
N ARG A 62 -0.12 2.49 -4.35
CA ARG A 62 -1.26 3.24 -3.79
C ARG A 62 -1.16 3.45 -2.29
N VAL A 63 -1.90 4.44 -1.81
CA VAL A 63 -2.14 4.71 -0.40
C VAL A 63 -3.65 4.75 -0.17
N GLU A 64 -4.11 3.98 0.79
CA GLU A 64 -5.49 4.01 1.28
C GLU A 64 -5.52 4.70 2.65
N VAL A 65 -6.38 5.72 2.79
CA VAL A 65 -6.64 6.34 4.09
C VAL A 65 -8.05 6.91 4.13
N LEU A 66 -8.74 6.73 5.26
CA LEU A 66 -10.13 7.17 5.44
C LEU A 66 -11.07 6.66 4.32
N GLY A 67 -10.84 5.43 3.85
CA GLY A 67 -11.62 4.80 2.78
C GLY A 67 -11.40 5.41 1.39
N THR A 68 -10.35 6.21 1.20
CA THR A 68 -9.99 6.82 -0.09
C THR A 68 -8.63 6.31 -0.56
N ASP A 69 -8.62 5.74 -1.77
CA ASP A 69 -7.41 5.31 -2.46
C ASP A 69 -6.79 6.45 -3.28
N ARG A 70 -5.46 6.59 -3.20
CA ARG A 70 -4.67 7.54 -3.98
C ARG A 70 -3.47 6.83 -4.59
N ASN A 71 -3.07 7.21 -5.80
CA ASN A 71 -1.85 6.68 -6.40
C ASN A 71 -0.63 7.33 -5.75
N ILE A 72 0.43 6.55 -5.50
CA ILE A 72 1.73 7.10 -5.12
C ILE A 72 2.32 7.77 -6.36
N CYS A 73 2.50 9.09 -6.28
CA CYS A 73 3.07 9.89 -7.35
C CYS A 73 4.59 9.99 -7.21
N TYR A 74 5.07 10.01 -5.95
CA TYR A 74 6.48 10.05 -5.64
C TYR A 74 6.76 9.39 -4.30
N GLU A 75 7.82 8.59 -4.24
CA GLU A 75 8.30 7.96 -3.02
C GLU A 75 9.83 7.99 -2.98
N ASN A 76 10.38 8.46 -1.87
CA ASN A 76 11.81 8.38 -1.56
C ASN A 76 12.04 7.87 -0.14
N ALA A 77 13.25 7.96 0.38
CA ALA A 77 13.58 7.50 1.72
C ALA A 77 12.88 8.29 2.85
N GLU A 78 12.45 9.52 2.59
CA GLU A 78 11.95 10.44 3.61
C GLU A 78 10.43 10.58 3.61
N MET A 79 9.80 10.48 2.43
CA MET A 79 8.39 10.78 2.25
C MET A 79 7.71 9.97 1.14
N ILE A 80 6.39 9.96 1.20
CA ILE A 80 5.48 9.50 0.15
C ILE A 80 4.54 10.66 -0.17
N TRP A 81 4.40 10.99 -1.45
CA TRP A 81 3.35 11.85 -1.98
C TRP A 81 2.36 10.98 -2.75
N ALA A 82 1.08 11.08 -2.40
CA ALA A 82 -0.02 10.47 -3.14
C ALA A 82 -1.08 11.49 -3.61
N GLY A 83 -1.67 11.19 -4.76
CA GLY A 83 -2.63 12.04 -5.47
C GLY A 83 -3.65 11.23 -6.27
N GLU A 84 -4.75 11.88 -6.64
CA GLU A 84 -5.70 11.33 -7.62
C GLU A 84 -5.13 11.42 -9.04
N ASP A 85 -4.48 12.54 -9.36
CA ASP A 85 -3.71 12.74 -10.59
C ASP A 85 -2.24 13.04 -10.26
N CYS A 86 -1.33 12.20 -10.78
CA CYS A 86 0.11 12.36 -10.60
C CYS A 86 0.78 13.18 -11.71
N ARG A 87 0.00 13.88 -12.53
CA ARG A 87 0.50 14.83 -13.53
C ARG A 87 0.83 16.18 -12.89
N GLY A 88 1.96 16.78 -13.29
CA GLY A 88 2.45 18.07 -12.79
C GLY A 88 3.86 17.96 -12.17
N GLU A 89 4.65 19.04 -12.24
CA GLU A 89 6.09 18.99 -11.87
C GLU A 89 6.40 19.40 -10.42
N SER A 90 5.41 19.79 -9.60
CA SER A 90 5.73 20.35 -8.27
C SER A 90 4.61 20.23 -7.23
N GLY A 91 4.12 19.02 -6.94
CA GLY A 91 3.22 18.81 -5.79
C GLY A 91 1.87 19.53 -5.86
N GLU A 92 1.54 20.19 -6.98
CA GLU A 92 0.29 20.96 -7.14
C GLU A 92 -0.95 20.09 -6.94
N ASN A 93 -0.85 18.82 -7.32
CA ASN A 93 -1.91 17.82 -7.16
C ASN A 93 -1.69 16.89 -5.95
N GLN A 94 -0.88 17.33 -4.96
CA GLN A 94 -0.70 16.56 -3.74
C GLN A 94 -1.93 16.63 -2.86
N SER A 95 -2.60 15.49 -2.74
CA SER A 95 -3.71 15.32 -1.81
C SER A 95 -3.27 14.69 -0.49
N LEU A 96 -2.10 14.04 -0.47
CA LEU A 96 -1.57 13.35 0.70
C LEU A 96 -0.04 13.37 0.72
N VAL A 97 0.53 13.70 1.87
CA VAL A 97 1.95 13.62 2.16
C VAL A 97 2.17 12.82 3.45
N PHE A 98 2.99 11.77 3.38
CA PHE A 98 3.39 10.98 4.53
C PHE A 98 4.90 11.05 4.73
N SER A 99 5.35 11.54 5.88
CA SER A 99 6.77 11.54 6.27
C SER A 99 7.12 10.21 6.92
N LYS A 100 7.98 9.42 6.28
CA LYS A 100 8.47 8.14 6.80
C LYS A 100 9.35 8.31 8.04
N ARG A 101 10.09 9.43 8.11
CA ARG A 101 11.00 9.72 9.22
C ARG A 101 10.26 10.14 10.49
N THR A 102 9.24 10.98 10.36
CA THR A 102 8.50 11.53 11.51
C THR A 102 7.19 10.81 11.76
N LEU A 103 6.78 9.91 10.86
CA LEU A 103 5.49 9.23 10.84
C LEU A 103 4.30 10.21 10.88
N LYS A 104 4.49 11.42 10.34
CA LYS A 104 3.43 12.42 10.22
C LYS A 104 2.73 12.29 8.88
N LEU A 105 1.41 12.39 8.93
CA LEU A 105 0.54 12.37 7.77
C LEU A 105 -0.13 13.73 7.60
N GLU A 106 -0.10 14.28 6.40
CA GLU A 106 -0.87 15.46 5.99
C GLU A 106 -1.80 15.07 4.83
N ILE A 107 -3.09 15.42 4.95
CA ILE A 107 -4.10 15.16 3.93
C ILE A 107 -4.77 16.48 3.57
N ASN A 108 -4.66 16.88 2.31
CA ASN A 108 -5.38 18.02 1.76
C ASN A 108 -6.79 17.55 1.40
N VAL A 109 -7.77 17.97 2.19
CA VAL A 109 -9.18 17.62 2.00
C VAL A 109 -9.84 18.58 1.03
N THR A 110 -9.45 19.85 1.10
CA THR A 110 -9.78 20.92 0.15
C THR A 110 -8.55 21.84 0.05
N GLU A 111 -8.57 22.82 -0.86
CA GLU A 111 -7.49 23.81 -1.01
C GLU A 111 -7.14 24.54 0.30
N SER A 112 -8.11 24.71 1.20
CA SER A 112 -7.94 25.45 2.46
C SER A 112 -7.87 24.56 3.71
N ILE A 113 -8.20 23.27 3.59
CA ILE A 113 -8.32 22.35 4.73
C ILE A 113 -7.28 21.25 4.63
N VAL A 114 -6.29 21.35 5.50
CA VAL A 114 -5.27 20.31 5.73
C VAL A 114 -5.57 19.59 7.04
N ARG A 115 -5.72 18.26 6.97
CA ARG A 115 -5.77 17.38 8.15
C ARG A 115 -4.39 16.82 8.44
N ARG A 116 -4.07 16.66 9.72
CA ARG A 116 -2.75 16.20 10.16
C ARG A 116 -2.90 15.10 11.19
N ALA A 117 -2.10 14.05 11.06
CA ALA A 117 -2.06 12.95 12.03
C ALA A 117 -0.64 12.52 12.33
N SER A 118 -0.50 11.89 13.50
CA SER A 118 0.71 11.15 13.88
C SER A 118 0.39 9.67 13.80
N CYS A 119 1.22 8.93 13.07
CA CYS A 119 0.99 7.54 12.77
C CYS A 119 2.01 6.64 13.48
N THR A 120 1.66 5.38 13.67
CA THR A 120 2.54 4.35 14.23
C THR A 120 2.40 3.10 13.39
N LEU A 121 3.54 2.50 13.03
CA LEU A 121 3.55 1.26 12.23
C LEU A 121 2.84 0.15 13.02
N GLN A 122 1.89 -0.50 12.38
CA GLN A 122 1.28 -1.74 12.88
C GLN A 122 2.02 -2.91 12.25
N GLN A 123 2.57 -3.79 13.09
CA GLN A 123 3.19 -5.05 12.68
C GLN A 123 2.13 -6.13 12.49
#